data_AF-A0A9J6Q2H1-F1
#
_entry.id   AF-A0A9J6Q2H1-F1
#
_cell.length_a   1.000
_cell.length_b   1.000
_cell.length_c   1.000
_cell.angle_alpha   90.00
_cell.angle_beta   90.00
_cell.angle_gamma   90.00
#
_symmetry.space_group_name_H-M   'P 1'
#
loop_
_entity.id
_entity.type
_entity.pdbx_description
1 polymer ?
#
loop_
_entity_poly.entity_id
_entity_poly.type
_entity_poly.pdbx_seq_one_letter_code
_entity_poly.pdbx_strand_id
1 'polypeptide(L)'
;MPGQNKQVNHDIRAGGRFETVYPFIFVCTDLQLYEGDVFTDERWIGGCRKTTEPADCGYGDQLVYTADAEGKRILEVLSVAEMPGKWQRRVIYACHLIDPDGRERKGRQAYTVTEARFLKMTSGYFADYALEDD
;
A
#
# COMPACT_ATOMS: atom_id res chain seq x y z
N MET A 1 14.85 -5.86 -35.84
CA MET A 1 13.42 -5.48 -35.78
C MET A 1 13.08 -5.26 -34.31
N PRO A 2 12.72 -4.04 -33.87
CA PRO A 2 12.37 -3.81 -32.47
C PRO A 2 10.98 -4.40 -32.19
N GLY A 3 10.93 -5.38 -31.29
CA GLY A 3 9.70 -6.02 -30.85
C GLY A 3 8.75 -4.98 -30.26
N GLN A 4 7.53 -4.94 -30.79
CA GLN A 4 6.41 -4.26 -30.16
C GLN A 4 6.21 -4.87 -28.77
N ASN A 5 6.65 -4.16 -27.73
CA ASN A 5 6.15 -4.40 -26.38
C ASN A 5 4.63 -4.22 -26.46
N LYS A 6 3.89 -5.34 -26.47
CA LYS A 6 2.45 -5.37 -26.29
C LYS A 6 2.16 -4.62 -24.99
N GLN A 7 1.70 -3.38 -25.14
CA GLN A 7 1.12 -2.60 -24.08
C GLN A 7 -0.13 -3.37 -23.65
N VAL A 8 -0.03 -4.10 -22.53
CA VAL A 8 -1.18 -4.74 -21.92
C VAL A 8 -2.01 -3.61 -21.33
N ASN A 9 -2.93 -3.08 -22.14
CA ASN A 9 -3.90 -2.06 -21.72
C ASN A 9 -4.75 -2.65 -20.59
N HIS A 10 -4.42 -2.35 -19.34
CA HIS A 10 -5.45 -2.06 -18.37
C HIS A 10 -5.79 -0.60 -18.62
N ASP A 11 -7.01 -0.34 -19.11
CA ASP A 11 -7.45 0.98 -19.54
C ASP A 11 -7.56 1.91 -18.32
N ILE A 12 -6.42 2.43 -17.86
CA ILE A 12 -6.33 3.36 -16.73
C ILE A 12 -6.88 4.69 -17.21
N ARG A 13 -8.05 5.05 -16.67
CA ARG A 13 -8.78 6.28 -16.99
C ARG A 13 -9.24 6.95 -15.71
N ALA A 14 -9.47 8.26 -15.79
CA ALA A 14 -10.06 9.03 -14.70
C ALA A 14 -11.39 8.40 -14.26
N GLY A 15 -11.61 8.31 -12.95
CA GLY A 15 -12.73 7.61 -12.34
C GLY A 15 -12.55 6.10 -12.18
N GLY A 16 -11.44 5.52 -12.68
CA GLY A 16 -11.11 4.11 -12.45
C GLY A 16 -10.88 3.82 -10.97
N ARG A 17 -11.44 2.72 -10.46
CA ARG A 17 -11.27 2.27 -9.08
C ARG A 17 -10.73 0.85 -9.06
N PHE A 18 -9.68 0.64 -8.27
CA PHE A 18 -9.00 -0.65 -8.13
C PHE A 18 -8.98 -1.03 -6.66
N GLU A 19 -9.68 -2.11 -6.32
CA GLU A 19 -9.74 -2.65 -4.97
C GLU A 19 -8.77 -3.83 -4.82
N THR A 20 -8.01 -3.82 -3.74
CA THR A 20 -7.05 -4.87 -3.40
C THR A 20 -7.12 -5.17 -1.92
N VAL A 21 -6.91 -6.43 -1.54
CA VAL A 21 -6.61 -6.80 -0.16
C VAL A 21 -5.31 -6.10 0.27
N TYR A 22 -5.27 -5.62 1.51
CA TYR A 22 -4.12 -4.89 2.02
C TYR A 22 -3.85 -5.24 3.48
N PRO A 23 -2.58 -5.48 3.86
CA PRO A 23 -2.23 -5.83 5.25
C PRO A 23 -2.34 -4.62 6.18
N PHE A 24 -2.65 -4.89 7.44
CA PHE A 24 -2.68 -3.92 8.54
C PHE A 24 -1.97 -4.47 9.77
N ILE A 25 -1.41 -3.55 10.55
CA ILE A 25 -0.88 -3.80 11.89
C ILE A 25 -1.70 -3.03 12.91
N PHE A 26 -1.97 -3.66 14.05
CA PHE A 26 -2.60 -3.02 15.19
C PHE A 26 -1.50 -2.40 16.05
N VAL A 27 -1.62 -1.10 16.34
CA VAL A 27 -0.63 -0.39 17.15
C VAL A 27 -1.31 0.24 18.34
N CYS A 28 -0.87 -0.15 19.53
CA CYS A 28 -1.19 0.50 20.80
C CYS A 28 -0.01 1.38 21.20
N THR A 29 -0.23 2.69 21.28
CA THR A 29 0.80 3.64 21.75
C THR A 29 0.36 4.29 23.03
N ASP A 30 1.08 4.05 24.12
CA ASP A 30 0.88 4.77 25.37
C ASP A 30 1.54 6.15 25.28
N LEU A 31 0.73 7.18 25.43
CA LEU A 31 1.14 8.58 25.42
C LEU A 31 0.98 9.14 26.83
N GLN A 32 2.09 9.61 27.40
CA GLN A 32 2.03 10.36 28.65
C GLN A 32 1.66 11.82 28.35
N LEU A 33 0.50 12.24 28.84
CA LEU A 33 0.05 13.62 28.75
C LEU A 33 0.84 14.50 29.72
N TYR A 34 0.92 15.79 29.41
CA TYR A 34 1.62 16.78 30.24
C TYR A 34 1.10 16.82 31.69
N GLU A 35 -0.18 16.49 31.90
CA GLU A 35 -0.85 16.46 33.21
C GLU A 35 -0.52 15.19 34.03
N GLY A 36 0.25 14.25 33.48
CA GLY A 36 0.69 13.03 34.15
C GLY A 36 -0.18 11.79 33.85
N ASP A 37 -1.33 11.98 33.21
CA ASP A 37 -2.20 10.89 32.79
C ASP A 37 -1.63 10.12 31.58
N VAL A 38 -1.83 8.80 31.56
CA VAL A 38 -1.45 7.93 30.45
C VAL A 38 -2.67 7.69 29.57
N PHE A 39 -2.56 8.01 28.28
CA PHE A 39 -3.58 7.76 27.27
C PHE A 39 -3.07 6.73 26.26
N THR A 40 -3.80 5.64 26.07
CA THR A 40 -3.47 4.62 25.07
C THR A 40 -4.19 4.94 23.75
N ASP A 41 -3.43 5.25 22.69
CA ASP A 41 -3.93 5.39 21.32
C ASP A 41 -3.88 4.02 20.63
N GLU A 42 -5.05 3.45 20.36
CA GLU A 42 -5.20 2.17 19.64
C GLU A 42 -5.68 2.43 18.21
N ARG A 43 -4.92 1.95 17.23
CA ARG A 43 -5.29 2.15 15.82
C ARG A 43 -4.69 1.11 14.88
N TRP A 44 -5.42 0.87 13.81
CA TRP A 44 -4.90 0.18 12.63
C TRP A 44 -4.01 1.09 11.80
N ILE A 45 -2.86 0.57 11.39
CA ILE A 45 -1.95 1.20 10.43
C ILE A 45 -1.77 0.25 9.24
N GLY A 46 -1.98 0.75 8.02
CA GLY A 46 -1.78 -0.07 6.82
C GLY A 46 -0.31 -0.42 6.60
N GLY A 47 -0.03 -1.68 6.32
CA GLY A 47 1.31 -2.24 6.12
C GLY A 47 1.55 -3.48 6.97
N CYS A 48 2.80 -3.93 7.00
CA CYS A 48 3.27 -5.05 7.80
C CYS A 48 4.35 -4.58 8.78
N ARG A 49 4.52 -5.29 9.90
CA ARG A 49 5.75 -5.26 10.69
C ARG A 49 6.85 -5.89 9.86
N LYS A 50 8.03 -5.26 9.90
CA LYS A 50 9.21 -5.72 9.20
C LYS A 50 10.21 -6.24 10.22
N THR A 51 10.41 -7.54 10.26
CA THR A 51 11.40 -8.21 11.10
C THR A 51 12.53 -8.75 10.23
N THR A 52 13.66 -9.00 10.88
CA THR A 52 14.85 -9.55 10.26
C THR A 52 15.14 -10.90 10.90
N GLU A 53 15.25 -11.94 10.08
CA GLU A 53 15.51 -13.31 10.53
C GLU A 53 16.74 -13.89 9.81
N PRO A 54 17.47 -14.85 10.39
CA PRO A 54 18.54 -15.54 9.69
C PRO A 54 18.03 -16.20 8.41
N ALA A 55 18.73 -16.01 7.29
CA ALA A 55 18.33 -16.62 6.03
C ALA A 55 18.55 -18.15 6.05
N ASP A 56 17.60 -18.90 5.46
CA ASP A 56 17.66 -20.38 5.38
C ASP A 56 18.90 -20.93 4.67
N CYS A 57 19.58 -20.10 3.85
CA CYS A 57 20.81 -20.45 3.17
C CYS A 57 22.06 -20.40 4.07
N GLY A 58 21.91 -20.09 5.36
CA GLY A 58 22.99 -20.13 6.35
C GLY A 58 23.95 -18.93 6.31
N TYR A 59 23.67 -17.91 5.49
CA TYR A 59 24.42 -16.65 5.47
C TYR A 59 23.50 -15.46 5.19
N GLY A 60 23.63 -14.43 6.04
CA GLY A 60 22.88 -13.19 5.92
C GLY A 60 21.51 -13.23 6.58
N ASP A 61 20.81 -12.12 6.42
CA ASP A 61 19.52 -11.83 7.03
C ASP A 61 18.44 -11.75 5.94
N GLN A 62 17.28 -12.35 6.18
CA GLN A 62 16.08 -12.19 5.36
C GLN A 62 15.07 -11.26 6.04
N LEU A 63 14.30 -10.55 5.21
CA LEU A 63 13.23 -9.67 5.69
C LEU A 63 11.92 -10.43 5.70
N VAL A 64 11.28 -10.47 6.87
CA VAL A 64 9.97 -11.07 7.06
C VAL A 64 8.95 -9.96 7.28
N TYR A 65 7.82 -10.06 6.59
CA TYR A 65 6.71 -9.12 6.68
C TYR A 65 5.53 -9.82 7.34
N THR A 66 5.10 -9.32 8.49
CA THR A 66 3.97 -9.88 9.25
C THR A 66 2.87 -8.84 9.41
N ALA A 67 1.64 -9.23 9.14
CA ALA A 67 0.46 -8.40 9.31
C ALA A 67 -0.46 -9.01 10.38
N ASP A 68 -1.19 -8.18 11.10
CA ASP A 68 -2.05 -8.64 12.20
C ASP A 68 -3.45 -8.96 11.67
N ALA A 69 -3.86 -8.24 10.63
CA ALA A 69 -5.11 -8.49 9.93
C ALA A 69 -5.08 -7.94 8.50
N GLU A 70 -6.07 -8.33 7.71
CA GLU A 70 -6.28 -7.82 6.37
C GLU A 70 -7.46 -6.85 6.32
N GLY A 71 -7.29 -5.78 5.58
CA GLY A 71 -8.35 -4.86 5.20
C GLY A 71 -8.34 -4.66 3.70
N LYS A 72 -8.72 -3.45 3.27
CA LYS A 72 -8.82 -3.13 1.84
C LYS A 72 -8.09 -1.85 1.51
N ARG A 73 -7.54 -1.81 0.31
CA ARG A 73 -7.01 -0.59 -0.32
C ARG A 73 -7.73 -0.35 -1.63
N ILE A 74 -8.30 0.85 -1.75
CA ILE A 74 -8.92 1.34 -2.97
C ILE A 74 -8.03 2.42 -3.58
N LEU A 75 -7.58 2.20 -4.80
CA LEU A 75 -6.88 3.18 -5.61
C LEU A 75 -7.87 3.80 -6.59
N GLU A 76 -8.15 5.09 -6.43
CA GLU A 76 -9.06 5.84 -7.29
C GLU A 76 -8.26 6.77 -8.20
N VAL A 77 -8.36 6.57 -9.52
CA VAL A 77 -7.67 7.39 -10.51
C VAL A 77 -8.41 8.72 -10.65
N LEU A 78 -7.75 9.80 -10.26
CA LEU A 78 -8.29 11.16 -10.37
C LEU A 78 -8.06 11.72 -11.78
N SER A 79 -6.85 11.52 -12.32
CA SER A 79 -6.52 11.91 -13.69
C SER A 79 -5.31 11.15 -14.21
N VAL A 80 -5.18 11.13 -15.54
CA VAL A 80 -4.00 10.60 -16.23
C VAL A 80 -3.43 11.75 -17.06
N ALA A 81 -2.18 12.10 -16.79
CA ALA A 81 -1.48 13.18 -17.47
C ALA A 81 -0.51 12.61 -18.51
N GLU A 82 -0.71 13.02 -19.76
CA GLU A 82 0.26 12.82 -20.83
C GLU A 82 1.47 13.71 -20.60
N MET A 83 2.67 13.11 -20.65
CA MET A 83 3.92 13.84 -20.46
C MET A 83 4.52 14.20 -21.82
N PRO A 84 5.14 15.38 -21.96
CA PRO A 84 5.75 15.78 -23.23
C PRO A 84 6.86 14.80 -23.62
N GLY A 85 7.00 14.47 -24.91
CA GLY A 85 8.04 13.56 -25.41
C GLY A 85 7.66 12.07 -25.30
N LYS A 86 8.66 11.21 -25.05
CA LYS A 86 8.48 9.74 -24.88
C LYS A 86 8.52 9.31 -23.41
N TRP A 87 8.16 10.22 -22.51
CA TRP A 87 8.14 9.95 -21.07
C TRP A 87 6.90 9.13 -20.70
N GLN A 88 7.02 8.29 -19.68
CA GLN A 88 5.87 7.51 -19.18
C GLN A 88 4.77 8.44 -18.65
N ARG A 89 3.52 8.07 -18.93
CA ARG A 89 2.33 8.76 -18.41
C ARG A 89 2.33 8.79 -16.89
N ARG A 90 1.76 9.86 -16.34
CA ARG A 90 1.58 10.02 -14.90
C ARG A 90 0.14 9.74 -14.52
N VAL A 91 -0.04 8.94 -13.47
CA VAL A 91 -1.35 8.65 -12.88
C VAL A 91 -1.43 9.44 -11.58
N ILE A 92 -2.44 10.30 -11.48
CA ILE A 92 -2.80 11.01 -10.27
C ILE A 92 -3.94 10.23 -9.63
N TYR A 93 -3.78 9.78 -8.39
CA TYR A 93 -4.73 8.91 -7.71
C TYR A 93 -4.92 9.29 -6.25
N ALA A 94 -6.08 8.92 -5.69
CA ALA A 94 -6.33 8.88 -4.26
C ALA A 94 -6.19 7.43 -3.76
N CYS A 95 -5.65 7.28 -2.56
CA CYS A 95 -5.50 5.99 -1.90
C CYS A 95 -6.38 5.98 -0.65
N HIS A 96 -7.39 5.12 -0.64
CA HIS A 96 -8.28 4.93 0.50
C HIS A 96 -7.96 3.60 1.15
N LEU A 97 -7.69 3.63 2.45
CA LEU A 97 -7.47 2.44 3.26
C LEU A 97 -8.69 2.22 4.13
N ILE A 98 -9.26 1.03 4.02
CA ILE A 98 -10.34 0.53 4.87
C ILE A 98 -9.68 -0.47 5.81
N ASP A 99 -9.70 -0.15 7.09
CA ASP A 99 -9.13 -1.03 8.11
C ASP A 99 -9.97 -2.33 8.27
N PRO A 100 -9.46 -3.34 8.99
CA PRO A 100 -10.19 -4.59 9.24
C PRO A 100 -11.55 -4.38 9.92
N ASP A 101 -11.69 -3.31 10.72
CA ASP A 101 -12.94 -2.92 11.39
C ASP A 101 -13.93 -2.19 10.46
N GLY A 102 -13.57 -1.97 9.19
CA GLY A 102 -14.41 -1.33 8.18
C GLY A 102 -14.42 0.21 8.23
N ARG A 103 -13.58 0.83 9.07
CA ARG A 103 -13.42 2.28 9.13
C ARG A 103 -12.50 2.74 8.01
N GLU A 104 -13.00 3.69 7.23
CA GLU A 104 -12.22 4.32 6.18
C GLU A 104 -11.35 5.44 6.76
N ARG A 105 -10.04 5.32 6.59
CA ARG A 105 -9.13 6.44 6.82
C ARG A 105 -9.16 7.33 5.58
N LYS A 106 -9.88 8.45 5.66
CA LYS A 106 -10.03 9.41 4.56
C LYS A 106 -8.66 9.87 4.05
N GLY A 107 -8.25 9.32 2.90
CA GLY A 107 -7.03 9.71 2.18
C GLY A 107 -7.25 11.03 1.46
N ARG A 108 -6.96 12.16 2.11
CA ARG A 108 -7.19 13.49 1.52
C ARG A 108 -6.06 13.96 0.58
N GLN A 109 -5.00 13.17 0.40
CA GLN A 109 -3.86 13.52 -0.43
C GLN A 109 -3.93 12.80 -1.79
N ALA A 110 -3.86 13.58 -2.87
CA ALA A 110 -3.62 13.06 -4.20
C ALA A 110 -2.13 12.69 -4.33
N TYR A 111 -1.87 11.51 -4.88
CA TYR A 111 -0.53 10.99 -5.14
C TYR A 111 -0.27 10.91 -6.64
N THR A 112 0.98 11.03 -7.04
CA THR A 112 1.39 10.94 -8.44
C THR A 112 2.45 9.87 -8.63
N VAL A 113 2.21 8.93 -9.54
CA VAL A 113 3.16 7.85 -9.88
C VAL A 113 3.25 7.66 -11.39
N THR A 114 4.24 6.91 -11.87
CA THR A 114 4.23 6.43 -13.26
C THR A 114 3.10 5.40 -13.45
N GLU A 115 2.57 5.32 -14.65
CA GLU A 115 1.62 4.27 -15.04
C GLU A 115 2.12 2.86 -14.69
N ALA A 116 3.39 2.56 -14.97
CA ALA A 116 3.99 1.27 -14.66
C ALA A 116 4.02 0.97 -13.14
N ARG A 117 4.26 2.00 -12.31
CA ARG A 117 4.21 1.85 -10.85
C ARG A 117 2.77 1.68 -10.37
N PHE A 118 1.82 2.42 -10.95
CA PHE A 118 0.40 2.28 -10.63
C PHE A 118 -0.11 0.87 -10.88
N LEU A 119 0.20 0.29 -12.06
CA LEU A 119 -0.17 -1.10 -12.38
C LEU A 119 0.37 -2.11 -11.37
N LYS A 120 1.63 -1.96 -10.94
CA LYS A 120 2.19 -2.82 -9.88
C LYS A 120 1.50 -2.64 -8.53
N MET A 121 0.95 -1.46 -8.25
CA MET A 121 0.19 -1.25 -7.02
C MET A 121 -1.18 -1.92 -7.12
N THR A 122 -1.81 -1.94 -8.29
CA THR A 122 -3.12 -2.59 -8.47
C THR A 122 -3.09 -4.12 -8.27
N SER A 123 -1.92 -4.76 -8.22
CA SER A 123 -1.81 -6.20 -7.97
C SER A 123 -1.81 -6.60 -6.50
N GLY A 124 -1.74 -5.66 -5.55
CA GLY A 124 -1.75 -5.95 -4.11
C GLY A 124 -0.60 -5.31 -3.33
N TYR A 125 -0.25 -5.92 -2.19
CA TYR A 125 0.92 -5.51 -1.41
C TYR A 125 2.22 -5.79 -2.18
N PHE A 126 3.28 -5.03 -1.92
CA PHE A 126 4.50 -5.09 -2.73
C PHE A 126 5.41 -6.29 -2.40
N ALA A 127 5.17 -6.94 -1.27
CA ALA A 127 5.92 -8.07 -0.76
C ALA A 127 4.94 -9.17 -0.32
N ASP A 128 5.42 -10.40 -0.28
CA ASP A 128 4.71 -11.47 0.41
C ASP A 128 4.74 -11.21 1.92
N TYR A 129 3.63 -11.53 2.59
CA TYR A 129 3.51 -11.37 4.04
C TYR A 129 2.78 -12.57 4.65
N ALA A 130 3.07 -12.83 5.91
CA ALA A 130 2.31 -13.76 6.73
C ALA A 130 1.30 -12.98 7.59
N LEU A 131 0.18 -13.63 7.92
CA LEU A 131 -0.68 -13.17 8.99
C LEU A 131 -0.13 -13.71 10.31
N GLU A 132 -0.11 -12.88 11.35
CA GLU A 132 0.19 -13.31 12.70
C GLU A 132 -0.94 -14.26 13.11
N ASP A 133 -0.63 -15.56 13.27
CA ASP A 133 -1.59 -16.55 13.74
C ASP A 133 -2.00 -16.20 15.18
N ASP A 134 -3.32 -16.11 15.44
CA ASP A 134 -3.92 -15.96 16.78
C ASP A 134 -3.50 -17.08 17.76
#